data_AF-A0A919YAY8-F1
#
_entry.id   AF-A0A919YAY8-F1
#
_cell.length_a   1.000
_cell.length_b   1.000
_cell.length_c   1.000
_cell.angle_alpha   90.00
_cell.angle_beta   90.00
_cell.angle_gamma   90.00
#
_symmetry.space_group_name_H-M   'P 1'
#
loop_
_entity.id
_entity.type
_entity.pdbx_description
1 polymer ?
#
loop_
_entity_poly.entity_id
_entity_poly.type
_entity_poly.pdbx_seq_one_letter_code
_entity_poly.pdbx_strand_id
1 'polypeptide(L)' 'MWVITGILAAAAVIMMIEIPSLIKRKLRKELWVFTILLIIGTGLSIAQGLHWPIPSPLDLVIAVYKPISNIIYGHLK' A
#
# COMPACT_ATOMS: atom_id res chain seq x y z
N MET A 1 3.84 16.42 -3.06
CA MET A 1 3.45 16.63 -1.65
C MET A 1 1.94 16.54 -1.40
N TRP A 2 1.08 16.94 -2.36
CA TRP A 2 -0.39 16.83 -2.28
C TRP A 2 -0.95 15.43 -2.01
N VAL A 3 -0.28 14.41 -2.52
CA VAL A 3 -0.68 13.00 -2.34
C VAL A 3 -0.62 12.59 -0.87
N ILE A 4 0.44 13.00 -0.16
CA ILE A 4 0.65 12.69 1.26
C ILE A 4 -0.42 13.38 2.12
N THR A 5 -0.73 14.65 1.82
CA THR A 5 -1.79 15.38 2.50
C THR A 5 -3.17 14.76 2.27
N GLY A 6 -3.46 14.29 1.05
CA GLY A 6 -4.69 13.56 0.75
C GLY A 6 -4.81 12.24 1.52
N ILE A 7 -3.72 11.48 1.61
CA ILE A 7 -3.65 10.21 2.36
C ILE A 7 -3.85 10.47 3.87
N LEU A 8 -3.19 11.49 4.43
CA LEU A 8 -3.36 11.85 5.84
C LEU A 8 -4.78 12.32 6.15
N ALA A 9 -5.38 13.12 5.26
CA ALA A 9 -6.75 13.58 5.42
C ALA A 9 -7.75 12.41 5.41
N ALA A 10 -7.59 11.46 4.48
CA ALA A 10 -8.39 10.25 4.45
C ALA A 10 -8.23 9.42 5.73
N ALA A 11 -6.99 9.17 6.17
CA ALA A 11 -6.71 8.45 7.41
C ALA A 11 -7.34 9.14 8.65
N ALA A 12 -7.31 10.47 8.71
CA ALA A 12 -7.94 11.24 9.78
C ALA A 12 -9.47 11.11 9.79
N VAL A 13 -10.12 11.15 8.62
CA VAL A 13 -11.57 10.93 8.51
C VAL A 13 -11.95 9.53 8.95
N ILE A 14 -11.21 8.50 8.52
CA ILE A 14 -11.46 7.11 8.92
C ILE A 14 -11.31 6.98 10.44
N MET A 15 -10.21 7.49 11.02
CA MET A 15 -10.01 7.49 12.47
C MET A 15 -11.16 8.19 13.23
N MET A 16 -11.63 9.33 12.74
CA MET A 16 -12.70 10.09 13.38
C MET A 16 -14.05 9.36 13.38
N ILE A 17 -14.28 8.44 12.44
CA ILE A 17 -15.49 7.61 12.38
C ILE A 17 -15.31 6.31 13.19
N GLU A 18 -14.20 5.61 12.97
CA GLU A 18 -13.97 4.27 13.54
C GLU A 18 -13.60 4.32 15.03
N ILE A 19 -12.69 5.21 15.45
CA ILE A 19 -12.20 5.28 16.84
C ILE A 19 -13.33 5.49 17.85
N PRO A 20 -14.24 6.49 17.70
CA PRO A 20 -15.32 6.66 18.67
C PRO A 20 -16.30 5.47 18.67
N SER A 21 -16.51 4.82 17.51
CA SER A 21 -17.33 3.60 17.43
C SER A 21 -16.70 2.45 18.22
N LEU A 22 -15.38 2.23 18.06
CA LEU A 22 -14.62 1.18 18.71
C LEU A 22 -14.45 1.40 20.22
N ILE A 23 -14.22 2.65 20.65
CA ILE A 23 -14.15 3.02 22.07
C ILE A 23 -15.50 2.81 22.75
N LYS A 24 -16.60 3.23 22.12
CA LYS A 24 -17.97 3.03 22.66
C LYS A 24 -18.30 1.56 22.87
N ARG A 25 -17.81 0.69 22.00
CA ARG A 25 -18.01 -0.78 22.08
C ARG A 25 -17.00 -1.49 23.00
N LYS A 26 -16.04 -0.78 23.61
CA LYS A 26 -14.92 -1.33 24.41
C LYS A 26 -14.08 -2.39 23.68
N LEU A 27 -14.08 -2.38 22.35
CA LEU A 27 -13.40 -3.37 21.51
C LEU A 27 -11.90 -3.05 21.37
N ARG A 28 -11.14 -3.24 22.45
CA ARG A 28 -9.69 -2.93 22.47
C ARG A 28 -8.87 -3.75 21.46
N LYS A 29 -9.28 -5.00 21.20
CA LYS A 29 -8.62 -5.87 20.22
C LYS A 29 -8.82 -5.36 18.79
N GLU A 30 -10.05 -4.98 18.44
CA GLU A 30 -10.35 -4.44 17.11
C GLU A 30 -9.68 -3.08 16.88
N LEU A 31 -9.61 -2.23 17.91
CA LEU A 31 -8.92 -0.94 17.83
C LEU A 31 -7.42 -1.12 17.54
N TRP A 32 -6.80 -2.15 18.10
CA TRP A 32 -5.42 -2.55 17.80
C TRP A 32 -5.26 -3.02 16.35
N VAL A 33 -6.10 -3.94 15.88
CA VAL A 33 -6.07 -4.45 14.50
C VAL A 33 -6.30 -3.31 13.50
N PHE A 34 -7.30 -2.47 13.75
CA PHE A 34 -7.61 -1.29 12.94
C PHE A 34 -6.41 -0.35 12.86
N THR A 35 -5.78 -0.02 13.98
CA THR A 35 -4.61 0.89 14.00
C THR A 35 -3.44 0.31 13.22
N ILE A 36 -3.14 -0.99 13.38
CA ILE A 36 -2.08 -1.66 12.62
C ILE A 36 -2.40 -1.62 11.12
N LEU A 37 -3.62 -1.97 10.74
CA LEU A 37 -4.03 -2.02 9.34
C LEU A 37 -4.01 -0.62 8.71
N LEU A 38 -4.42 0.40 9.46
CA LEU A 38 -4.36 1.79 9.06
C LEU A 38 -2.90 2.24 8.88
N ILE A 39 -2.00 1.96 9.81
CA ILE A 39 -0.57 2.30 9.70
C ILE A 39 0.04 1.64 8.46
N ILE A 40 -0.25 0.36 8.22
CA ILE A 40 0.23 -0.38 7.05
C ILE A 40 -0.28 0.27 5.76
N GLY A 41 -1.59 0.53 5.66
CA GLY A 41 -2.20 1.14 4.47
C GLY A 41 -1.68 2.55 4.21
N THR A 42 -1.58 3.38 5.26
CA THR A 42 -1.04 4.74 5.16
C THR A 42 0.44 4.72 4.77
N GLY A 43 1.23 3.83 5.37
CA GLY A 43 2.66 3.65 5.08
C GLY A 43 2.91 3.21 3.63
N LEU A 44 2.15 2.22 3.14
CA LEU A 44 2.17 1.78 1.74
C LEU A 44 1.79 2.90 0.78
N SER A 45 0.76 3.68 1.12
CA SER A 45 0.29 4.80 0.30
C SER A 45 1.31 5.93 0.24
N ILE A 46 1.97 6.24 1.36
CA ILE A 46 3.07 7.21 1.42
C ILE A 46 4.27 6.70 0.62
N ALA A 47 4.63 5.42 0.76
CA ALA A 47 5.74 4.83 0.01
C ALA A 47 5.49 4.84 -1.51
N GLN A 48 4.26 4.56 -1.95
CA GLN A 48 3.84 4.76 -3.34
C GLN A 48 3.92 6.24 -3.75
N GLY A 49 3.40 7.15 -2.93
CA GLY A 49 3.42 8.59 -3.22
C GLY A 49 4.83 9.21 -3.25
N LEU A 50 5.80 8.59 -2.56
CA LEU A 50 7.21 8.97 -2.60
C LEU A 50 7.94 8.46 -3.86
N HIS A 51 7.25 7.71 -4.74
CA HIS A 51 7.88 6.92 -5.81
C HIS A 51 9.05 6.07 -5.28
N TRP A 52 8.96 5.60 -4.03
CA TRP A 52 9.88 4.58 -3.57
C TRP A 52 9.77 3.40 -4.55
N PRO A 53 10.88 2.78 -4.99
CA PRO A 53 10.85 1.68 -5.96
C PRO A 53 10.26 0.44 -5.28
N ILE A 54 8.98 0.50 -4.98
CA ILE A 54 8.14 -0.66 -4.76
C ILE A 54 8.06 -1.27 -6.16
N PRO A 55 8.66 -2.45 -6.38
CA PRO A 55 8.54 -3.12 -7.66
C PRO A 55 7.04 -3.24 -7.94
N SER A 56 6.60 -2.62 -9.02
CA SER A 56 5.20 -2.72 -9.39
C SER A 56 4.91 -4.20 -9.68
N PRO A 57 3.66 -4.67 -9.50
CA PRO A 57 3.30 -6.02 -9.93
C PRO A 57 3.68 -6.27 -11.40
N LEU A 58 3.67 -5.20 -12.20
CA LEU A 58 4.08 -5.19 -13.59
C LEU A 58 5.61 -5.39 -13.74
N ASP A 59 6.43 -4.83 -12.86
CA ASP A 59 7.88 -5.09 -12.80
C ASP A 59 8.20 -6.53 -12.42
N LEU A 60 7.40 -7.15 -11.54
CA LEU A 60 7.52 -8.58 -11.23
C LEU A 60 7.18 -9.44 -12.46
N VAL A 61 6.10 -9.09 -13.16
CA VAL A 61 5.75 -9.76 -14.42
C VAL A 61 6.85 -9.58 -15.45
N ILE A 62 7.41 -8.36 -15.60
CA ILE A 62 8.54 -8.09 -16.48
C ILE A 62 9.76 -8.91 -16.06
N ALA A 63 10.10 -8.99 -14.77
CA ALA A 63 11.25 -9.76 -14.28
C ALA A 63 11.13 -11.26 -14.61
N VAL A 64 9.92 -11.82 -14.57
CA VAL A 64 9.64 -13.21 -14.95
C VAL A 64 9.66 -13.40 -16.48
N TYR A 65 9.11 -12.46 -17.24
CA TYR A 65 9.01 -12.56 -18.71
C TYR A 65 10.31 -12.20 -19.45
N LYS A 66 11.13 -11.31 -18.89
CA LYS A 66 12.40 -10.85 -19.48
C LYS A 66 13.38 -11.98 -19.81
N PRO A 67 13.65 -12.98 -18.95
CA PRO A 67 14.52 -14.10 -19.31
C PRO A 67 13.95 -14.95 -20.45
N ILE A 68 12.63 -15.17 -20.48
CA ILE A 68 11.95 -15.92 -21.54
C ILE A 68 12.07 -15.17 -22.88
N SER A 69 11.83 -13.86 -22.86
CA SER A 69 12.03 -12.99 -24.02
C SER A 69 13.48 -13.03 -24.51
N ASN A 70 14.46 -12.93 -23.62
CA ASN A 70 15.88 -13.00 -24.01
C ASN A 70 16.26 -14.35 -24.64
N ILE A 71 15.69 -15.46 -24.17
CA ILE A 71 15.92 -16.78 -24.77
C ILE A 71 15.32 -16.82 -26.18
N ILE A 72 14.08 -16.36 -26.34
CA ILE A 72 13.38 -16.37 -27.64
C ILE A 72 14.08 -15.46 -28.65
N TYR A 73 14.35 -14.19 -28.30
CA TYR A 73 15.04 -13.25 -29.17
C TYR A 73 16.52 -13.62 -29.39
N GLY A 74 17.17 -14.25 -28.41
CA GLY A 74 18.55 -14.74 -28.54
C GLY A 74 18.67 -15.93 -29.50
N HIS A 75 17.61 -16.71 -29.69
CA HIS A 75 17.57 -17.84 -30.63
C HIS A 75 17.10 -17.45 -32.05
N LEU A 76 16.61 -16.23 -32.22
CA LEU A 76 16.09 -15.68 -33.48
C LEU A 76 17.13 -14.84 -34.26
N LYS A 77 18.41 -14.91 -33.87
CA LYS A 77 19.55 -14.31 -34.59
C LYS A 77 20.46 -15.40 -35.14
#